data_AF-A0A925VQH9-F1
#
_entry.id   AF-A0A925VQH9-F1
#
_cell.length_a   1.000
_cell.length_b   1.000
_cell.length_c   1.000
_cell.angle_alpha   90.00
_cell.angle_beta   90.00
_cell.angle_gamma   90.00
#
_symmetry.space_group_name_H-M   'P 1'
#
loop_
_entity.id
_entity.type
_entity.pdbx_description
1 polymer ?
#
loop_
_entity_poly.entity_id
_entity_poly.type
_entity_poly.pdbx_seq_one_letter_code
_entity_poly.pdbx_strand_id
1 'polypeptide(L)'
;MSAVNQARGKRALLAAPLLLLLLPAVQASLNMKIFRRPPVGFEVALPRPVFSWSAMLAGTYPGALENFATQKIGFRTWLVRPRNQLLFSLFGKSTNSEILLGKENQLFERDVVRGYLGQLRLVPEDEAAERVRQLRRLQDTLARRGKLLVFAIAPAKPSFAPELLPDSCQTSWGRPTNYGRYSALLREAGVNLLDFGPVFRGWKAGSAHPLFPPGGTHWSGYGVTRAADTLFRFLEQRG
;
A
#
# COMPACT_ATOMS: atom_id res chain seq x y z
N MET A 1 -15.43 48.22 36.33
CA MET A 1 -15.70 47.45 35.08
C MET A 1 -14.56 46.52 34.63
N SER A 2 -13.33 46.59 35.17
CA SER A 2 -12.21 45.74 34.70
C SER A 2 -12.23 44.29 35.20
N ALA A 3 -12.59 44.02 36.46
CA ALA A 3 -12.54 42.67 37.03
C ALA A 3 -13.57 41.69 36.43
N VAL A 4 -14.77 42.17 36.08
CA VAL A 4 -15.83 41.36 35.45
C VAL A 4 -15.46 40.95 34.02
N ASN A 5 -14.85 41.86 33.25
CA ASN A 5 -14.35 41.56 31.91
C ASN A 5 -13.14 40.62 31.95
N GLN A 6 -12.27 40.75 32.96
CA GLN A 6 -11.15 39.83 33.17
C GLN A 6 -11.62 38.42 33.57
N ALA A 7 -12.64 38.32 34.43
CA ALA A 7 -13.24 37.04 34.82
C ALA A 7 -13.99 36.38 33.65
N ARG A 8 -14.68 37.15 32.81
CA ARG A 8 -15.31 36.67 31.57
C ARG A 8 -14.28 36.19 30.55
N GLY A 9 -13.18 36.92 30.37
CA GLY A 9 -12.07 36.52 29.50
C GLY A 9 -11.42 35.20 29.94
N LYS A 10 -11.16 35.02 31.24
CA LYS A 10 -10.63 33.77 31.81
C LYS A 10 -11.59 32.58 31.63
N ARG A 11 -12.89 32.80 31.84
CA ARG A 11 -13.92 31.77 31.63
C ARG A 11 -14.04 31.39 30.15
N ALA A 12 -13.96 32.35 29.24
CA ALA A 12 -13.98 32.10 27.79
C ALA A 12 -12.74 31.31 27.32
N LEU A 13 -11.55 31.67 27.84
CA LEU A 13 -10.29 30.97 27.58
C LEU A 13 -10.31 29.51 28.03
N LEU A 14 -11.04 29.19 29.11
CA LEU A 14 -11.19 27.81 29.60
C LEU A 14 -12.34 27.06 28.91
N ALA A 15 -13.47 27.73 28.64
CA ALA A 15 -14.64 27.10 28.05
C ALA A 15 -14.45 26.77 26.57
N ALA A 16 -13.76 27.62 25.80
CA ALA A 16 -13.55 27.42 24.38
C ALA A 16 -12.81 26.11 24.02
N PRO A 17 -11.64 25.78 24.61
CA PRO A 17 -10.98 24.51 24.33
C PRO A 17 -11.78 23.30 24.83
N LEU A 18 -12.50 23.44 25.94
CA LEU A 18 -13.37 22.37 26.45
C LEU A 18 -14.52 22.07 25.46
N LEU A 19 -15.16 23.12 24.94
CA LEU A 19 -16.19 22.99 23.90
C LEU A 19 -15.61 22.37 22.63
N LEU A 20 -14.41 22.79 22.21
CA LEU A 20 -13.72 22.23 21.05
C LEU A 20 -13.44 20.73 21.22
N LEU A 21 -13.06 20.28 22.41
CA LEU A 21 -12.84 18.86 22.73
C LEU A 21 -14.14 18.05 22.73
N LEU A 22 -15.28 18.67 23.04
CA LEU A 22 -16.59 18.02 23.04
C LEU A 22 -17.21 17.93 21.65
N LEU A 23 -16.80 18.78 20.69
CA LEU A 23 -17.37 18.81 19.33
C LEU A 23 -17.34 17.45 18.60
N PRO A 24 -16.25 16.66 18.62
CA PRO A 24 -16.25 15.34 17.97
C PRO A 24 -17.24 14.37 18.61
N ALA A 25 -17.43 14.43 19.93
CA ALA A 25 -18.40 13.60 20.64
C ALA A 25 -19.84 14.01 20.29
N VAL A 26 -20.12 15.31 20.26
CA VAL A 26 -21.41 15.88 19.84
C VAL A 26 -21.73 15.53 18.39
N GLN A 27 -20.78 15.66 17.47
CA GLN A 27 -21.00 15.28 16.08
C GLN A 27 -21.27 13.78 15.93
N ALA A 28 -20.55 12.94 16.68
CA ALA A 28 -20.74 11.50 16.67
C ALA A 28 -22.13 11.08 17.20
N SER A 29 -22.63 11.75 18.24
CA SER A 29 -23.96 11.48 18.82
C SER A 29 -25.09 12.00 17.94
N LEU A 30 -24.95 13.19 17.35
CA LEU A 30 -25.94 13.79 16.44
C LEU A 30 -25.97 13.14 15.05
N ASN A 31 -25.05 12.23 14.74
CA ASN A 31 -24.99 11.47 13.48
C ASN A 31 -25.04 12.38 12.22
N MET A 32 -24.36 13.53 12.25
CA MET A 32 -24.37 14.48 11.13
C MET A 32 -23.69 13.87 9.89
N LYS A 33 -24.50 13.42 8.92
CA LYS A 33 -24.05 12.66 7.74
C LYS A 33 -23.11 13.44 6.80
N ILE A 34 -23.18 14.77 6.81
CA ILE A 34 -22.33 15.66 5.98
C ILE A 34 -20.84 15.40 6.23
N PHE A 35 -20.46 15.03 7.47
CA PHE A 35 -19.08 14.77 7.87
C PHE A 35 -18.71 13.28 7.86
N ARG A 36 -19.62 12.39 7.40
CA ARG A 36 -19.44 10.94 7.34
C ARG A 36 -19.45 10.41 5.89
N ARG A 37 -18.80 11.11 4.95
CA ARG A 37 -18.48 10.49 3.66
C ARG A 37 -17.56 9.29 3.96
N PRO A 38 -17.88 8.06 3.54
CA PRO A 38 -17.00 6.93 3.79
C PRO A 38 -15.61 7.21 3.21
N PRO A 39 -14.54 6.83 3.91
CA PRO A 39 -13.21 6.96 3.33
C PRO A 39 -13.17 6.14 2.04
N VAL A 40 -12.56 6.69 0.99
CA VAL A 40 -12.23 5.90 -0.20
C VAL A 40 -11.08 4.97 0.22
N GLY A 41 -11.38 3.69 0.44
CA GLY A 41 -10.41 2.71 0.90
C GLY A 41 -11.04 1.54 1.67
N PHE A 42 -10.18 0.70 2.23
CA PHE A 42 -10.56 -0.44 3.07
C PHE A 42 -10.47 -0.06 4.55
N GLU A 43 -11.54 -0.31 5.30
CA GLU A 43 -11.58 -0.13 6.74
C GLU A 43 -12.27 -1.35 7.37
N VAL A 44 -11.59 -2.02 8.30
CA VAL A 44 -12.19 -3.11 9.07
C VAL A 44 -13.05 -2.49 10.16
N ALA A 45 -14.36 -2.67 10.08
CA ALA A 45 -15.28 -2.21 11.11
C ALA A 45 -15.08 -3.01 12.39
N LEU A 46 -14.70 -2.34 13.48
CA LEU A 46 -14.61 -2.99 14.77
C LEU A 46 -16.01 -3.10 15.40
N PRO A 47 -16.35 -4.26 15.99
CA PRO A 47 -17.61 -4.41 16.71
C PRO A 47 -17.60 -3.55 17.99
N ARG A 48 -18.79 -3.12 18.42
CA ARG A 48 -18.93 -2.45 19.72
C ARG A 48 -18.63 -3.47 20.83
N PRO A 49 -17.67 -3.19 21.74
CA PRO A 49 -17.37 -4.12 22.82
C PRO A 49 -18.54 -4.19 23.80
N VAL A 50 -18.79 -5.39 24.33
CA VAL A 50 -19.77 -5.64 25.39
C VAL A 50 -19.09 -5.51 26.73
N PHE A 51 -19.66 -4.73 27.64
CA PHE A 51 -19.13 -4.57 28.98
C PHE A 51 -19.27 -5.86 29.79
N SER A 52 -18.18 -6.28 30.43
CA SER A 52 -18.19 -7.31 31.46
C SER A 52 -17.12 -7.03 32.52
N TRP A 53 -17.42 -7.38 33.76
CA TRP A 53 -16.46 -7.22 34.87
C TRP A 53 -15.19 -8.05 34.67
N SER A 54 -15.32 -9.25 34.09
CA SER A 54 -14.17 -10.09 33.74
C SER A 54 -13.26 -9.42 32.69
N ALA A 55 -13.83 -8.85 31.63
CA ALA A 55 -13.04 -8.14 30.61
C ALA A 55 -12.44 -6.82 31.11
N MET A 56 -13.10 -6.16 32.08
CA MET A 56 -12.56 -4.96 32.73
C MET A 56 -11.34 -5.31 33.59
N LEU A 57 -11.45 -6.31 34.46
CA LEU A 57 -10.35 -6.76 35.33
C LEU A 57 -9.18 -7.36 34.53
N ALA A 58 -9.48 -8.01 33.40
CA ALA A 58 -8.47 -8.51 32.47
C ALA A 58 -7.83 -7.42 31.58
N GLY A 59 -8.28 -6.16 31.66
CA GLY A 59 -7.74 -5.04 30.87
C GLY A 59 -8.07 -5.07 29.38
N THR A 60 -8.91 -5.99 28.91
CA THR A 60 -9.25 -6.15 27.48
C THR A 60 -10.36 -5.20 27.03
N TYR A 61 -11.29 -4.86 27.93
CA TYR A 61 -12.41 -3.97 27.61
C TYR A 61 -11.98 -2.52 27.32
N PRO A 62 -11.12 -1.86 28.11
CA PRO A 62 -10.72 -0.47 27.85
C PRO A 62 -10.10 -0.27 26.46
N GLY A 63 -9.15 -1.13 26.06
CA GLY A 63 -8.51 -1.04 24.74
C GLY A 63 -9.47 -1.31 23.58
N ALA A 64 -10.39 -2.28 23.74
CA ALA A 64 -11.43 -2.54 22.75
C ALA A 64 -12.39 -1.35 22.59
N LEU A 65 -12.76 -0.70 23.70
CA LEU A 65 -13.60 0.50 23.70
C LEU A 65 -12.90 1.69 23.06
N GLU A 66 -11.62 1.90 23.36
CA GLU A 66 -10.81 2.96 22.76
C GLU A 66 -10.68 2.77 21.24
N ASN A 67 -10.40 1.55 20.78
CA ASN A 67 -10.30 1.24 19.36
C ASN A 67 -11.64 1.47 18.63
N PHE A 68 -12.76 1.03 19.21
CA PHE A 68 -14.09 1.27 18.67
C PHE A 68 -14.44 2.77 18.63
N ALA A 69 -14.22 3.48 19.74
CA ALA A 69 -14.49 4.91 19.85
C ALA A 69 -13.65 5.72 18.85
N THR A 70 -12.39 5.36 18.66
CA THR A 70 -11.49 6.00 17.68
C THR A 70 -11.98 5.84 16.25
N GLN A 71 -12.60 4.72 15.88
CA GLN A 71 -13.21 4.58 14.54
C GLN A 71 -14.49 5.40 14.37
N LYS A 72 -15.22 5.66 15.46
CA LYS A 72 -16.53 6.32 15.45
C LYS A 72 -16.49 7.80 15.87
N ILE A 73 -15.33 8.32 16.27
CA ILE A 73 -15.15 9.70 16.69
C ILE A 73 -15.56 10.66 15.58
N GLY A 74 -16.20 11.76 15.97
CA GLY A 74 -16.70 12.73 15.02
C GLY A 74 -15.59 13.39 14.21
N PHE A 75 -15.91 13.81 12.99
CA PHE A 75 -15.00 14.43 12.02
C PHE A 75 -13.79 13.60 11.57
N ARG A 76 -13.58 12.39 12.09
CA ARG A 76 -12.41 11.55 11.73
C ARG A 76 -12.22 11.45 10.23
N THR A 77 -13.27 11.10 9.49
CA THR A 77 -13.15 10.88 8.04
C THR A 77 -12.80 12.16 7.28
N TRP A 78 -13.16 13.31 7.83
CA TRP A 78 -12.83 14.61 7.26
C TRP A 78 -11.39 15.02 7.60
N LEU A 79 -10.94 14.77 8.84
CA LEU A 79 -9.63 15.19 9.36
C LEU A 79 -8.48 14.25 9.02
N VAL A 80 -8.74 12.97 8.74
CA VAL A 80 -7.70 11.99 8.38
C VAL A 80 -6.88 12.44 7.17
N ARG A 81 -7.53 12.94 6.12
CA ARG A 81 -6.85 13.36 4.88
C ARG A 81 -5.96 14.59 5.11
N PRO A 82 -6.45 15.72 5.67
CA PRO A 82 -5.61 16.87 6.02
C PRO A 82 -4.48 16.49 6.97
N ARG A 83 -4.74 15.67 7.99
CA ARG A 83 -3.69 15.22 8.92
C ARG A 83 -2.59 14.48 8.18
N ASN A 84 -2.94 13.54 7.31
CA ASN A 84 -1.97 12.77 6.54
C ASN A 84 -1.20 13.66 5.55
N GLN A 85 -1.88 14.62 4.90
CA GLN A 85 -1.24 15.58 4.01
C GLN A 85 -0.27 16.50 4.75
N LEU A 86 -0.63 17.01 5.93
CA LEU A 86 0.24 17.83 6.77
C LEU A 86 1.48 17.05 7.21
N LEU A 87 1.29 15.81 7.68
CA LEU A 87 2.40 14.93 8.09
C LEU A 87 3.33 14.63 6.92
N PHE A 88 2.78 14.42 5.73
CA PHE A 88 3.54 14.20 4.51
C PHE A 88 4.31 15.45 4.08
N SER A 89 3.62 16.59 3.90
CA SER A 89 4.20 17.81 3.35
C SER A 89 5.19 18.50 4.29
N LEU A 90 4.93 18.53 5.60
CA LEU A 90 5.77 19.27 6.56
C LEU A 90 6.86 18.40 7.20
N PHE A 91 6.61 17.10 7.35
CA PHE A 91 7.49 16.21 8.11
C PHE A 91 8.02 15.02 7.30
N GLY A 92 7.57 14.84 6.05
CA GLY A 92 7.96 13.67 5.26
C GLY A 92 7.54 12.34 5.91
N LYS A 93 6.37 12.31 6.57
CA LYS A 93 5.89 11.13 7.31
C LYS A 93 4.61 10.56 6.72
N SER A 94 4.61 9.24 6.52
CA SER A 94 3.39 8.46 6.31
C SER A 94 2.86 7.97 7.65
N THR A 95 1.54 8.03 7.84
CA THR A 95 0.86 7.43 8.99
C THR A 95 0.63 5.93 8.83
N ASN A 96 0.78 5.42 7.60
CA ASN A 96 0.70 4.00 7.30
C ASN A 96 2.10 3.38 7.44
N SER A 97 2.24 2.42 8.36
CA SER A 97 3.47 1.67 8.59
C SER A 97 3.93 0.92 7.36
N GLU A 98 3.03 0.47 6.49
CA GLU A 98 3.37 -0.32 5.29
C GLU A 98 3.92 0.54 4.15
N ILE A 99 3.93 1.86 4.32
CA ILE A 99 4.44 2.79 3.31
C ILE A 99 5.82 3.29 3.73
N LEU A 100 6.77 3.13 2.81
CA LEU A 100 8.09 3.74 2.85
C LEU A 100 8.07 4.99 1.97
N LEU A 101 8.47 6.13 2.55
CA LEU A 101 8.72 7.35 1.79
C LEU A 101 10.12 7.28 1.19
N GLY A 102 10.20 7.29 -0.14
CA GLY A 102 11.42 7.41 -0.92
C GLY A 102 11.78 8.86 -1.22
N LYS A 103 12.81 9.02 -2.05
CA LYS A 103 13.23 10.32 -2.58
C LYS A 103 12.13 10.92 -3.47
N GLU A 104 12.17 12.23 -3.63
CA GLU A 104 11.22 12.96 -4.50
C GLU A 104 9.75 12.63 -4.22
N ASN A 105 9.39 12.48 -2.95
CA ASN A 105 8.02 12.22 -2.51
C ASN A 105 7.40 10.92 -3.07
N GLN A 106 8.25 9.97 -3.48
CA GLN A 106 7.79 8.67 -3.98
C GLN A 106 7.36 7.76 -2.84
N LEU A 107 6.16 7.19 -2.96
CA LEU A 107 5.67 6.20 -2.02
C LEU A 107 5.97 4.78 -2.53
N PHE A 108 6.48 3.95 -1.63
CA PHE A 108 6.75 2.53 -1.85
C PHE A 108 6.07 1.68 -0.78
N GLU A 109 5.64 0.48 -1.15
CA GLU A 109 5.15 -0.51 -0.19
C GLU A 109 6.32 -1.28 0.42
N ARG A 110 6.39 -1.36 1.75
CA ARG A 110 7.53 -1.91 2.47
C ARG A 110 7.81 -3.36 2.11
N ASP A 111 6.81 -4.22 2.05
CA ASP A 111 7.04 -5.63 1.73
C ASP A 111 7.51 -5.84 0.29
N VAL A 112 7.06 -5.00 -0.64
CA VAL A 112 7.56 -5.00 -2.02
C VAL A 112 9.03 -4.55 -2.07
N VAL A 113 9.41 -3.54 -1.29
CA VAL A 113 10.82 -3.12 -1.15
C VAL A 113 11.66 -4.23 -0.53
N ARG A 114 11.18 -4.87 0.55
CA ARG A 114 11.88 -6.00 1.19
C ARG A 114 12.07 -7.16 0.21
N GLY A 115 11.08 -7.45 -0.63
CA GLY A 115 11.18 -8.44 -1.68
C GLY A 115 12.25 -8.09 -2.73
N TYR A 116 12.30 -6.83 -3.16
CA TYR A 116 13.34 -6.33 -4.07
C TYR A 116 14.74 -6.37 -3.46
N LEU A 117 14.88 -6.06 -2.16
CA LEU A 117 16.14 -6.06 -1.44
C LEU A 117 16.60 -7.45 -0.95
N GLY A 118 15.86 -8.53 -1.28
CA GLY A 118 16.20 -9.88 -0.84
C GLY A 118 16.10 -10.07 0.68
N GLN A 119 15.21 -9.34 1.34
CA GLN A 119 14.98 -9.40 2.80
C GLN A 119 13.78 -10.27 3.19
N LEU A 120 13.06 -10.80 2.20
CA LEU A 120 12.03 -11.83 2.41
C LEU A 120 12.66 -13.22 2.36
N ARG A 121 11.96 -14.20 2.93
CA ARG A 121 12.37 -15.62 2.84
C ARG A 121 12.54 -16.00 1.37
N LEU A 122 13.77 -16.38 1.01
CA LEU A 122 14.05 -16.96 -0.29
C LEU A 122 13.46 -18.37 -0.34
N VAL A 123 12.72 -18.67 -1.40
CA VAL A 123 12.19 -20.02 -1.61
C VAL A 123 13.35 -20.95 -1.95
N PRO A 124 13.49 -22.11 -1.27
CA PRO A 124 14.48 -23.14 -1.61
C PRO A 124 14.47 -23.50 -3.09
N GLU A 125 15.61 -23.91 -3.61
CA GLU A 125 15.82 -24.03 -5.06
C GLU A 125 15.06 -25.21 -5.65
N ASP A 126 15.07 -26.33 -4.94
CA ASP A 126 14.29 -27.52 -5.19
C ASP A 126 12.78 -27.24 -5.19
N GLU A 127 12.30 -26.46 -4.22
CA GLU A 127 10.89 -26.04 -4.12
C GLU A 127 10.50 -25.14 -5.31
N ALA A 128 11.33 -24.17 -5.65
CA ALA A 128 11.11 -23.27 -6.78
C ALA A 128 11.15 -24.02 -8.13
N ALA A 129 12.12 -24.91 -8.30
CA ALA A 129 12.28 -25.73 -9.50
C ALA A 129 11.09 -26.67 -9.69
N GLU A 130 10.56 -27.28 -8.61
CA GLU A 130 9.37 -28.13 -8.69
C GLU A 130 8.14 -27.34 -9.14
N ARG A 131 7.92 -26.15 -8.57
CA ARG A 131 6.81 -25.28 -9.00
C ARG A 131 6.91 -24.89 -10.47
N VAL A 132 8.12 -24.58 -10.95
CA VAL A 132 8.35 -24.25 -12.36
C VAL A 132 8.14 -25.46 -13.25
N ARG A 133 8.57 -26.67 -12.85
CA ARG A 133 8.27 -27.92 -13.58
C ARG A 133 6.77 -28.16 -13.70
N GLN A 134 6.01 -27.93 -12.63
CA GLN A 134 4.55 -28.06 -12.64
C GLN A 134 3.90 -27.06 -13.60
N LEU A 135 4.34 -25.80 -13.59
CA LEU A 135 3.87 -24.78 -14.53
C LEU A 135 4.19 -25.16 -15.98
N ARG A 136 5.39 -25.70 -16.25
CA ARG A 136 5.78 -26.15 -17.58
C ARG A 136 4.92 -27.32 -18.08
N ARG A 137 4.61 -28.28 -17.21
CA ARG A 137 3.67 -29.39 -17.51
C ARG A 137 2.25 -28.87 -17.79
N LEU A 138 1.80 -27.86 -17.05
CA LEU A 138 0.51 -27.21 -17.30
C LEU A 138 0.50 -26.55 -18.69
N GLN A 139 1.56 -25.82 -19.04
CA GLN A 139 1.72 -25.24 -20.37
C GLN A 139 1.64 -26.30 -21.47
N ASP A 140 2.37 -27.42 -21.36
CA ASP A 140 2.30 -28.52 -22.35
C ASP A 140 0.90 -29.12 -22.47
N THR A 141 0.23 -29.27 -21.33
CA THR A 141 -1.13 -29.86 -21.29
C THR A 141 -2.15 -28.94 -21.95
N LEU A 142 -2.03 -27.62 -21.75
CA LEU A 142 -2.86 -26.62 -22.39
C LEU A 142 -2.55 -26.51 -23.89
N ALA A 143 -1.28 -26.56 -24.28
CA ALA A 143 -0.86 -26.53 -25.67
C ALA A 143 -1.45 -27.70 -26.47
N ARG A 144 -1.45 -28.93 -25.92
CA ARG A 144 -2.12 -30.10 -26.53
C ARG A 144 -3.63 -29.94 -26.70
N ARG A 145 -4.25 -28.97 -26.03
CA ARG A 145 -5.68 -28.63 -26.13
C ARG A 145 -5.91 -27.35 -26.93
N GLY A 146 -4.92 -26.88 -27.70
CA GLY A 146 -5.01 -25.64 -28.49
C GLY A 146 -5.10 -24.37 -27.64
N LYS A 147 -4.64 -24.41 -26.38
CA LYS A 147 -4.67 -23.25 -25.47
C LYS A 147 -3.25 -22.76 -25.20
N LEU A 148 -2.99 -21.49 -25.54
CA LEU A 148 -1.75 -20.82 -25.18
C LEU A 148 -1.78 -20.40 -23.70
N LEU A 149 -0.79 -20.84 -22.94
CA LEU A 149 -0.49 -20.30 -21.60
C LEU A 149 0.68 -19.34 -21.72
N VAL A 150 0.53 -18.13 -21.14
CA VAL A 150 1.62 -17.15 -20.98
C VAL A 150 1.74 -16.80 -19.51
N PHE A 151 2.95 -16.85 -18.98
CA PHE A 151 3.26 -16.38 -17.64
C PHE A 151 3.83 -14.96 -17.74
N ALA A 152 3.08 -13.96 -17.27
CA ALA A 152 3.49 -12.57 -17.30
C ALA A 152 3.96 -12.09 -15.92
N ILE A 153 5.23 -11.70 -15.79
CA ILE A 153 5.77 -11.16 -14.53
C ILE A 153 5.60 -9.64 -14.53
N ALA A 154 4.86 -9.12 -13.56
CA ALA A 154 4.75 -7.68 -13.33
C ALA A 154 6.03 -7.11 -12.68
N PRO A 155 6.57 -5.95 -13.14
CA PRO A 155 7.61 -5.26 -12.40
C PRO A 155 7.04 -4.66 -11.12
N ALA A 156 7.86 -4.66 -10.09
CA ALA A 156 7.62 -3.88 -8.89
C ALA A 156 8.25 -2.49 -9.02
N LYS A 157 7.58 -1.46 -8.46
CA LYS A 157 8.12 -0.09 -8.42
C LYS A 157 9.58 0.03 -7.93
N PRO A 158 10.02 -0.64 -6.84
CA PRO A 158 11.42 -0.59 -6.41
C PRO A 158 12.40 -1.19 -7.42
N SER A 159 11.97 -2.17 -8.24
CA SER A 159 12.80 -2.75 -9.30
C SER A 159 12.85 -1.89 -10.57
N PHE A 160 11.88 -1.00 -10.75
CA PHE A 160 11.78 -0.06 -11.87
C PHE A 160 12.54 1.25 -11.58
N ALA A 161 12.42 1.77 -10.36
CA ALA A 161 13.03 3.02 -9.92
C ALA A 161 13.80 2.86 -8.61
N PRO A 162 14.85 2.03 -8.56
CA PRO A 162 15.65 1.82 -7.35
C PRO A 162 16.37 3.10 -6.89
N GLU A 163 16.67 4.02 -7.80
CA GLU A 163 17.31 5.30 -7.49
C GLU A 163 16.46 6.22 -6.60
N LEU A 164 15.14 6.00 -6.58
CA LEU A 164 14.18 6.76 -5.77
C LEU A 164 13.97 6.14 -4.38
N LEU A 165 14.60 4.99 -4.08
CA LEU A 165 14.60 4.44 -2.73
C LEU A 165 15.49 5.30 -1.79
N PRO A 166 15.22 5.32 -0.48
CA PRO A 166 16.11 5.93 0.50
C PRO A 166 17.51 5.32 0.45
N ASP A 167 18.56 6.11 0.72
CA ASP A 167 19.95 5.63 0.67
C ASP A 167 20.21 4.48 1.65
N SER A 168 19.46 4.40 2.76
CA SER A 168 19.52 3.30 3.71
C SER A 168 19.20 1.93 3.09
N CYS A 169 18.51 1.89 1.95
CA CYS A 169 18.17 0.65 1.24
C CYS A 169 19.31 0.13 0.34
N GLN A 170 20.32 0.96 0.02
CA GLN A 170 21.39 0.60 -0.93
C GLN A 170 22.28 -0.54 -0.42
N THR A 171 22.42 -0.68 0.91
CA THR A 171 23.25 -1.71 1.56
C THR A 171 22.80 -3.15 1.29
N SER A 172 21.57 -3.34 0.79
CA SER A 172 21.00 -4.67 0.51
C SER A 172 20.89 -4.96 -1.00
N TRP A 173 21.46 -4.12 -1.85
CA TRP A 173 21.43 -4.34 -3.30
C TRP A 173 22.23 -5.58 -3.69
N GLY A 174 21.75 -6.30 -4.71
CA GLY A 174 22.41 -7.49 -5.25
C GLY A 174 22.18 -8.80 -4.49
N ARG A 175 21.42 -8.79 -3.39
CA ARG A 175 21.03 -10.04 -2.70
C ARG A 175 20.14 -10.92 -3.60
N PRO A 176 20.21 -12.26 -3.48
CA PRO A 176 19.29 -13.16 -4.17
C PRO A 176 17.84 -12.83 -3.84
N THR A 177 16.97 -12.81 -4.87
CA THR A 177 15.53 -12.55 -4.71
C THR A 177 14.71 -13.67 -5.33
N ASN A 178 13.47 -13.82 -4.87
CA ASN A 178 12.52 -14.73 -5.51
C ASN A 178 12.27 -14.32 -6.96
N TYR A 179 12.19 -13.02 -7.29
CA TYR A 179 12.09 -12.57 -8.69
C TYR A 179 13.25 -13.07 -9.55
N GLY A 180 14.50 -12.88 -9.09
CA GLY A 180 15.68 -13.36 -9.81
C GLY A 180 15.64 -14.88 -10.02
N ARG A 181 15.38 -15.63 -8.94
CA ARG A 181 15.29 -17.10 -8.97
C ARG A 181 14.21 -17.61 -9.91
N TYR A 182 12.96 -17.19 -9.72
CA TYR A 182 11.85 -17.65 -10.56
C TYR A 182 12.02 -17.20 -12.02
N SER A 183 12.46 -15.97 -12.28
CA SER A 183 12.65 -15.51 -13.66
C SER A 183 13.74 -16.30 -14.42
N ALA A 184 14.79 -16.75 -13.73
CA ALA A 184 15.81 -17.63 -14.33
C ALA A 184 15.24 -19.02 -14.61
N LEU A 185 14.64 -19.67 -13.60
CA LEU A 185 14.08 -21.02 -13.73
C LEU A 185 12.98 -21.09 -14.80
N LEU A 186 12.10 -20.08 -14.87
CA LEU A 186 11.03 -20.01 -15.87
C LEU A 186 11.58 -19.97 -17.31
N ARG A 187 12.67 -19.21 -17.53
CA ARG A 187 13.35 -19.13 -18.84
C ARG A 187 13.99 -20.46 -19.19
N GLU A 188 14.74 -21.04 -18.26
CA GLU A 188 15.43 -22.32 -18.44
C GLU A 188 14.44 -23.46 -18.75
N ALA A 189 13.31 -23.49 -18.06
CA ALA A 189 12.27 -24.50 -18.29
C ALA A 189 11.51 -24.33 -19.62
N GLY A 190 11.73 -23.24 -20.37
CA GLY A 190 10.99 -22.96 -21.61
C GLY A 190 9.52 -22.61 -21.39
N VAL A 191 9.20 -21.97 -20.25
CA VAL A 191 7.87 -21.37 -20.05
C VAL A 191 7.72 -20.17 -20.99
N ASN A 192 6.54 -20.01 -21.58
CA ASN A 192 6.14 -18.83 -22.34
C ASN A 192 6.10 -17.61 -21.42
N LEU A 193 7.26 -16.98 -21.24
CA LEU A 193 7.48 -15.95 -20.26
C LEU A 193 7.44 -14.57 -20.90
N LEU A 194 6.57 -13.70 -20.38
CA LEU A 194 6.60 -12.25 -20.63
C LEU A 194 7.03 -11.53 -19.35
N ASP A 195 8.33 -11.26 -19.22
CA ASP A 195 8.88 -10.53 -18.07
C ASP A 195 8.83 -9.02 -18.32
N PHE A 196 7.90 -8.32 -17.67
CA PHE A 196 7.77 -6.86 -17.82
C PHE A 196 8.87 -6.08 -17.10
N GLY A 197 9.70 -6.71 -16.26
CA GLY A 197 10.83 -6.06 -15.59
C GLY A 197 11.78 -5.34 -16.56
N PRO A 198 12.45 -6.08 -17.46
CA PRO A 198 13.26 -5.51 -18.52
C PRO A 198 12.49 -4.56 -19.44
N VAL A 199 11.23 -4.89 -19.77
CA VAL A 199 10.38 -4.09 -20.68
C VAL A 199 10.15 -2.69 -20.11
N PHE A 200 9.71 -2.58 -18.85
CA PHE A 200 9.50 -1.29 -18.20
C PHE A 200 10.79 -0.50 -18.05
N ARG A 201 11.91 -1.16 -17.73
CA ARG A 201 13.23 -0.49 -17.69
C ARG A 201 13.61 0.09 -19.04
N GLY A 202 13.36 -0.63 -20.14
CA GLY A 202 13.58 -0.13 -21.50
C GLY A 202 12.71 1.09 -21.85
N TRP A 203 11.50 1.17 -21.30
CA TRP A 203 10.61 2.31 -21.52
C TRP A 203 10.94 3.54 -20.67
N LYS A 204 11.72 3.39 -19.60
CA LYS A 204 11.93 4.42 -18.58
C LYS A 204 12.41 5.75 -19.16
N ALA A 205 13.41 5.73 -20.03
CA ALA A 205 14.02 6.93 -20.61
C ALA A 205 13.16 7.59 -21.71
N GLY A 206 12.28 6.83 -22.37
CA GLY A 206 11.51 7.29 -23.54
C GLY A 206 10.01 7.41 -23.32
N SER A 207 9.54 7.35 -22.07
CA SER A 207 8.11 7.44 -21.76
C SER A 207 7.66 8.88 -21.61
N ALA A 208 6.64 9.28 -22.37
CA ALA A 208 6.05 10.62 -22.30
C ALA A 208 5.31 10.89 -20.96
N HIS A 209 4.86 9.82 -20.30
CA HIS A 209 4.17 9.88 -19.02
C HIS A 209 4.77 8.86 -18.03
N PRO A 210 4.67 9.11 -16.71
CA PRO A 210 5.19 8.18 -15.71
C PRO A 210 4.57 6.78 -15.86
N LEU A 211 5.38 5.73 -15.84
CA LEU A 211 4.92 4.33 -15.87
C LEU A 211 4.39 3.86 -14.51
N PHE A 212 4.82 4.52 -13.43
CA PHE A 212 4.31 4.36 -12.07
C PHE A 212 3.90 5.74 -11.52
N PRO A 213 2.76 5.84 -10.83
CA PRO A 213 2.37 7.07 -10.15
C PRO A 213 3.23 7.29 -8.88
N PRO A 214 3.45 8.55 -8.47
CA PRO A 214 4.23 8.86 -7.26
C PRO A 214 3.69 8.20 -5.99
N GLY A 215 2.35 8.20 -5.83
CA GLY A 215 1.69 7.69 -4.62
C GLY A 215 1.17 6.25 -4.69
N GLY A 216 1.29 5.57 -5.84
CA GLY A 216 0.71 4.24 -6.04
C GLY A 216 1.74 3.13 -6.14
N THR A 217 1.31 1.93 -5.75
CA THR A 217 2.10 0.69 -5.85
C THR A 217 1.93 0.00 -7.22
N HIS A 218 0.84 0.32 -7.92
CA HIS A 218 0.49 -0.20 -9.23
C HIS A 218 1.03 0.70 -10.35
N TRP A 219 1.01 0.20 -11.59
CA TRP A 219 1.38 0.98 -12.76
C TRP A 219 0.39 2.11 -13.00
N SER A 220 0.82 3.18 -13.67
CA SER A 220 -0.09 4.22 -14.14
C SER A 220 -0.99 3.66 -15.24
N GLY A 221 -2.09 4.35 -15.55
CA GLY A 221 -2.91 4.01 -16.72
C GLY A 221 -2.09 3.94 -18.02
N TYR A 222 -1.11 4.84 -18.18
CA TYR A 222 -0.18 4.81 -19.30
C TYR A 222 0.69 3.52 -19.32
N GLY A 223 1.25 3.14 -18.17
CA GLY A 223 2.02 1.90 -18.05
C GLY A 223 1.20 0.65 -18.35
N VAL A 224 -0.05 0.60 -17.88
CA VAL A 224 -1.00 -0.48 -18.17
C VAL A 224 -1.29 -0.58 -19.67
N THR A 225 -1.58 0.54 -20.34
CA THR A 225 -1.88 0.54 -21.78
C THR A 225 -0.69 0.03 -22.62
N ARG A 226 0.54 0.46 -22.28
CA ARG A 226 1.74 -0.04 -22.98
C ARG A 226 2.00 -1.52 -22.73
N ALA A 227 1.79 -1.97 -21.50
CA ALA A 227 1.93 -3.37 -21.14
C ALA A 227 0.89 -4.25 -21.85
N ALA A 228 -0.34 -3.77 -21.98
CA ALA A 228 -1.40 -4.45 -22.73
C ALA A 228 -1.04 -4.58 -24.22
N ASP A 229 -0.61 -3.50 -24.89
CA ASP A 229 -0.14 -3.55 -26.28
C ASP A 229 1.01 -4.56 -26.47
N THR A 230 1.98 -4.57 -25.55
CA THR A 230 3.09 -5.54 -25.59
C THR A 230 2.62 -6.98 -25.38
N LEU A 231 1.68 -7.19 -24.46
CA LEU A 231 1.08 -8.51 -24.22
C LEU A 231 0.32 -9.00 -25.45
N PHE A 232 -0.50 -8.15 -26.09
CA PHE A 232 -1.25 -8.53 -27.28
C PHE A 232 -0.30 -8.94 -28.43
N ARG A 233 0.73 -8.15 -28.72
CA ARG A 233 1.74 -8.52 -29.73
C ARG A 233 2.47 -9.82 -29.38
N PHE A 234 2.77 -10.03 -28.11
CA PHE A 234 3.40 -11.27 -27.65
C PHE A 234 2.50 -12.49 -27.88
N LEU A 235 1.19 -12.33 -27.68
CA LEU A 235 0.18 -13.37 -27.94
C LEU A 235 0.02 -13.63 -29.44
N GLU A 236 -0.05 -12.59 -30.28
CA GLU A 236 -0.18 -12.69 -31.74
C GLU A 236 0.99 -13.44 -32.39
N GLN A 237 2.20 -13.37 -31.82
CA GLN A 237 3.37 -14.11 -32.32
C GLN A 237 3.36 -15.60 -31.95
N ARG A 238 2.43 -16.05 -31.10
CA ARG A 238 2.42 -17.39 -30.48
C ARG A 238 1.09 -18.15 -30.60
N GLY A 239 0.02 -17.46 -30.96
CA GLY A 239 -1.26 -18.05 -31.36
C GLY A 239 -1.28 -18.28 -32.86
#